data_AF-A0A5M3MHC8-F1
#
_entry.id   AF-A0A5M3MHC8-F1
#
_cell.length_a   1.000
_cell.length_b   1.000
_cell.length_c   1.000
_cell.angle_alpha   90.00
_cell.angle_beta   90.00
_cell.angle_gamma   90.00
#
_symmetry.space_group_name_H-M   'P 1'
#
loop_
_entity.id
_entity.type
_entity.pdbx_description
1 polymer ?
#
loop_
_entity_poly.entity_id
_entity_poly.type
_entity_poly.pdbx_seq_one_letter_code
_entity_poly.pdbx_strand_id
1 'polypeptide(L)'
;LYKCETPSTAGHKTTRIYKIAPNADADDMRDRFVLFTEIEWHVLAPSRFRFDGKEVTAKEYMHGPKIGIGWHRCFTGPDGKPYRWEAEIKAWICKLTLDDGMKTLIAKSQRSGKGVIGKAQHAGLEVLEEGHHMLDTVVLTFVYMLKMFQEYEGSVHSSMLGT
;
A
#
# COMPACT_ATOMS: atom_id res chain seq x y z
N LEU A 1 -5.05 12.89 6.15
CA LEU A 1 -5.73 12.33 4.95
C LEU A 1 -4.69 12.10 3.85
N TYR A 2 -4.76 10.96 3.17
CA TYR A 2 -3.90 10.64 2.02
C TYR A 2 -4.74 10.50 0.75
N LYS A 3 -4.15 10.90 -0.38
CA LYS A 3 -4.74 10.77 -1.72
C LYS A 3 -3.76 10.05 -2.62
N CYS A 4 -4.21 9.06 -3.40
CA CYS A 4 -3.39 8.35 -4.37
C CYS A 4 -3.92 8.58 -5.79
N GLU A 5 -3.01 8.83 -6.73
CA GLU A 5 -3.34 9.01 -8.14
C GLU A 5 -2.42 8.13 -9.00
N THR A 6 -2.99 7.40 -9.96
CA THR A 6 -2.20 6.60 -10.92
C THR A 6 -2.65 6.96 -12.32
N PRO A 7 -1.97 7.89 -13.01
CA PRO A 7 -2.31 8.23 -14.39
C PRO A 7 -2.22 7.00 -15.29
N SER A 8 -3.25 6.78 -16.11
CA SER A 8 -3.33 5.64 -17.02
C SER A 8 -2.67 5.98 -18.36
N THR A 9 -1.38 5.71 -18.50
CA THR A 9 -0.69 5.73 -19.80
C THR A 9 0.11 4.44 -19.98
N ALA A 10 0.15 3.95 -21.22
CA ALA A 10 0.78 2.67 -21.56
C ALA A 10 2.29 2.71 -21.28
N GLY A 11 2.82 1.63 -20.67
CA GLY A 11 4.25 1.40 -20.47
C GLY A 11 4.80 1.78 -19.10
N HIS A 12 4.54 3.01 -18.63
CA HIS A 12 5.04 3.51 -17.34
C HIS A 12 3.87 4.01 -16.49
N LYS A 13 3.50 3.24 -15.47
CA LYS A 13 2.54 3.69 -14.46
C LYS A 13 3.34 4.21 -13.27
N THR A 14 3.06 5.43 -12.85
CA THR A 14 3.57 5.97 -11.58
C THR A 14 2.38 6.26 -10.69
N THR A 15 2.37 5.71 -9.49
CA THR A 15 1.39 6.10 -8.46
C THR A 15 1.99 7.23 -7.64
N ARG A 16 1.32 8.38 -7.62
CA ARG A 16 1.66 9.51 -6.75
C ARG A 16 0.80 9.46 -5.50
N ILE A 17 1.44 9.59 -4.34
CA ILE A 17 0.77 9.60 -3.05
C ILE A 17 0.98 10.98 -2.44
N TYR A 18 -0.14 11.64 -2.13
CA TYR A 18 -0.17 12.95 -1.52
C TYR A 18 -0.71 12.85 -0.09
N LYS A 19 -0.23 13.73 0.79
CA LYS A 19 -0.75 13.90 2.14
C LYS A 19 -1.20 15.33 2.38
N ILE A 20 -2.14 15.52 3.28
CA ILE A 20 -2.56 16.87 3.70
C ILE A 20 -1.41 17.55 4.45
N ALA A 21 -1.09 18.78 4.07
CA ALA A 21 -0.15 19.63 4.78
C ALA A 21 -0.92 20.50 5.79
N PRO A 22 -0.33 20.78 6.97
CA PRO A 22 -0.89 21.76 7.89
C PRO A 22 -1.00 23.12 7.19
N ASN A 23 -2.11 23.82 7.37
CA ASN A 23 -2.20 25.19 6.89
C ASN A 23 -1.34 26.10 7.75
N ALA A 24 -0.49 26.88 7.08
CA ALA A 24 0.35 27.89 7.73
C ALA A 24 -0.44 29.12 8.17
N ASP A 25 -1.66 29.29 7.65
CA ASP A 25 -2.57 30.39 7.95
C ASP A 25 -3.88 29.79 8.49
N ALA A 26 -4.31 30.25 9.66
CA ALA A 26 -5.52 29.77 10.31
C ALA A 26 -6.80 30.19 9.56
N ASP A 27 -6.75 31.24 8.75
CA ASP A 27 -7.88 31.72 7.94
C ASP A 27 -7.98 31.00 6.58
N ASP A 28 -6.92 30.32 6.13
CA ASP A 28 -6.96 29.45 4.97
C ASP A 28 -7.51 28.08 5.40
N MET A 29 -8.79 27.80 5.10
CA MET A 29 -9.43 26.51 5.41
C MET A 29 -9.32 25.49 4.25
N ARG A 30 -8.46 25.73 3.25
CA ARG A 30 -8.33 24.82 2.10
C ARG A 30 -7.34 23.69 2.40
N ASP A 31 -7.77 22.46 2.19
CA ASP A 31 -6.89 21.29 2.26
C ASP A 31 -5.81 21.36 1.17
N ARG A 32 -4.54 21.53 1.59
CA ARG A 32 -3.39 21.48 0.68
C ARG A 32 -2.80 20.08 0.66
N PHE A 33 -2.88 19.41 -0.49
CA PHE A 33 -2.22 18.13 -0.71
C PHE A 33 -0.81 18.34 -1.24
N VAL A 34 0.19 17.85 -0.50
CA VAL A 34 1.59 17.86 -0.91
C VAL A 34 2.01 16.46 -1.35
N LEU A 35 2.80 16.39 -2.42
CA LEU A 35 3.37 15.11 -2.86
C LEU A 35 4.28 14.57 -1.77
N PHE A 36 3.98 13.38 -1.28
CA PHE A 36 4.74 12.70 -0.24
C PHE A 36 5.68 11.65 -0.84
N THR A 37 5.19 10.82 -1.75
CA THR A 37 5.99 9.77 -2.38
C THR A 37 5.44 9.37 -3.74
N GLU A 38 6.28 8.72 -4.54
CA GLU A 38 5.92 8.09 -5.80
C GLU A 38 6.32 6.61 -5.81
N ILE A 39 5.49 5.78 -6.43
CA ILE A 39 5.81 4.39 -6.77
C ILE A 39 5.86 4.31 -8.29
N GLU A 40 7.05 4.08 -8.84
CA GLU A 40 7.21 3.79 -10.27
C GLU A 40 7.06 2.29 -10.49
N TRP A 41 6.05 1.90 -11.27
CA TRP A 41 5.74 0.51 -11.57
C TRP A 41 6.47 0.05 -12.82
N HIS A 42 7.12 -1.12 -12.71
CA HIS A 42 7.80 -1.76 -13.82
C HIS A 42 7.28 -3.19 -13.98
N VAL A 43 7.11 -3.63 -15.24
CA VAL A 43 6.63 -4.98 -15.56
C VAL A 43 7.79 -5.99 -15.55
N LEU A 44 8.92 -5.61 -16.15
CA LEU A 44 10.08 -6.51 -16.34
C LEU A 44 11.22 -6.26 -15.33
N ALA A 45 11.14 -5.17 -14.57
CA ALA A 45 12.13 -4.78 -13.57
C ALA A 45 11.44 -4.59 -12.20
N PRO A 46 12.19 -4.55 -11.08
CA PRO A 46 11.62 -4.20 -9.79
C PRO A 46 11.03 -2.77 -9.82
N SER A 47 9.80 -2.60 -9.32
CA SER A 47 9.22 -1.28 -9.04
C SER A 47 10.14 -0.45 -8.13
N ARG A 48 10.07 0.88 -8.23
CA ARG A 48 10.90 1.82 -7.45
C ARG A 48 10.03 2.69 -6.56
N PHE A 49 10.51 2.97 -5.36
CA PHE A 49 9.94 3.93 -4.43
C PHE A 49 10.79 5.20 -4.44
N ARG A 50 10.13 6.36 -4.53
CA ARG A 50 10.76 7.68 -4.42
C ARG A 50 10.13 8.43 -3.26
N PHE A 51 10.90 8.71 -2.22
CA PHE A 51 10.48 9.49 -1.04
C PHE A 51 11.70 10.13 -0.39
N ASP A 52 11.52 11.29 0.23
CA ASP A 52 12.59 12.03 0.93
C ASP A 52 13.88 12.22 0.12
N GLY A 53 13.76 12.44 -1.20
CA GLY A 53 14.90 12.59 -2.11
C GLY A 53 15.71 11.30 -2.34
N LYS A 54 15.24 10.16 -1.82
CA LYS A 54 15.84 8.84 -2.01
C LYS A 54 15.06 8.06 -3.05
N GLU A 55 15.78 7.20 -3.77
CA GLU A 55 15.20 6.19 -4.64
C GLU A 55 15.69 4.80 -4.19
N VAL A 56 14.76 3.87 -3.99
CA VAL A 56 15.06 2.49 -3.58
C VAL A 56 14.14 1.54 -4.33
N THR A 57 14.62 0.36 -4.70
CA THR A 57 13.72 -0.62 -5.33
C THR A 57 12.79 -1.24 -4.30
N ALA A 58 11.56 -1.57 -4.69
CA ALA A 58 10.59 -2.25 -3.84
C ALA A 58 11.08 -3.62 -3.36
N LYS A 59 12.05 -4.23 -4.07
CA LYS A 59 12.71 -5.49 -3.69
C LYS A 59 13.74 -5.29 -2.56
N GLU A 60 14.46 -4.17 -2.57
CA GLU A 60 15.40 -3.81 -1.51
C GLU A 60 14.66 -3.31 -0.26
N TYR A 61 13.63 -2.48 -0.45
CA TYR A 61 12.86 -1.91 0.65
C TYR A 61 11.96 -2.93 1.35
N MET A 62 11.31 -3.80 0.58
CA MET A 62 10.47 -4.87 1.11
C MET A 62 10.99 -6.23 0.64
N HIS A 63 11.12 -7.19 1.55
CA HIS A 63 11.56 -8.55 1.25
C HIS A 63 10.47 -9.58 1.59
N GLY A 64 10.69 -10.85 1.28
CA GLY A 64 9.69 -11.92 1.45
C GLY A 64 9.00 -12.34 0.14
N PRO A 65 8.31 -13.50 0.14
CA PRO A 65 7.69 -14.09 -1.03
C PRO A 65 6.56 -13.20 -1.56
N LYS A 66 6.45 -13.06 -2.89
CA LYS A 66 5.48 -12.17 -3.56
C LYS A 66 4.17 -12.85 -3.99
N ILE A 67 4.13 -14.19 -4.07
CA ILE A 67 2.99 -14.98 -4.56
C ILE A 67 2.96 -16.35 -3.87
N GLY A 68 1.77 -16.94 -3.76
CA GLY A 68 1.57 -18.32 -3.27
C GLY A 68 1.24 -18.45 -1.77
N ILE A 69 1.34 -19.68 -1.25
CA ILE A 69 1.11 -20.00 0.17
C ILE A 69 2.16 -19.27 1.00
N GLY A 70 1.72 -18.48 1.98
CA GLY A 70 2.61 -17.69 2.83
C GLY A 70 3.04 -16.36 2.20
N TRP A 71 2.26 -15.78 1.28
CA TRP A 71 2.48 -14.43 0.76
C TRP A 71 2.65 -13.43 1.91
N HIS A 72 3.84 -12.85 2.01
CA HIS A 72 4.13 -11.81 3.00
C HIS A 72 5.24 -10.90 2.49
N ARG A 73 5.20 -9.64 2.95
CA ARG A 73 6.24 -8.66 2.65
C ARG A 73 6.70 -8.00 3.93
N CYS A 74 7.98 -8.16 4.25
CA CYS A 74 8.59 -7.57 5.44
C CYS A 74 9.36 -6.31 5.07
N PHE A 75 9.42 -5.35 5.99
CA PHE A 75 10.25 -4.15 5.89
C PHE A 75 10.68 -3.70 7.29
N THR A 76 11.69 -2.84 7.35
CA THR A 76 12.10 -2.19 8.60
C THR A 76 11.48 -0.79 8.67
N GLY A 77 10.75 -0.50 9.73
CA GLY A 77 10.12 0.80 9.95
C GLY A 77 11.14 1.89 10.28
N PRO A 78 10.72 3.17 10.28
CA PRO A 78 11.59 4.29 10.63
C PRO A 78 12.08 4.25 12.08
N ASP A 79 11.42 3.49 12.95
CA ASP A 79 11.81 3.22 14.34
C ASP A 79 12.80 2.04 14.48
N GLY A 80 13.27 1.48 13.36
CA GLY A 80 14.24 0.37 13.32
C GLY A 80 13.63 -1.01 13.58
N LYS A 81 12.31 -1.13 13.74
CA LYS A 81 11.64 -2.40 14.02
C LYS A 81 11.23 -3.15 12.76
N PRO A 82 11.19 -4.50 12.78
CA PRO A 82 10.72 -5.29 11.65
C PRO A 82 9.19 -5.35 11.62
N TYR A 83 8.61 -5.14 10.45
CA TYR A 83 7.17 -5.21 10.23
C TYR A 83 6.85 -6.17 9.09
N ARG A 84 5.69 -6.82 9.18
CA ARG A 84 5.24 -7.84 8.24
C ARG A 84 3.85 -7.53 7.73
N TRP A 85 3.75 -7.32 6.42
CA TRP A 85 2.49 -7.43 5.72
C TRP A 85 2.17 -8.89 5.43
N GLU A 86 1.01 -9.34 5.87
CA GLU A 86 0.40 -10.61 5.50
C GLU A 86 -0.90 -10.33 4.74
N ALA A 87 -1.33 -11.27 3.91
CA ALA A 87 -2.63 -11.15 3.27
C ALA A 87 -3.42 -12.44 3.25
N GLU A 88 -4.69 -12.25 3.51
CA GLU A 88 -5.71 -13.29 3.47
C GLU A 88 -6.37 -13.26 2.10
N ILE A 89 -5.79 -14.02 1.17
CA ILE A 89 -6.21 -14.07 -0.24
C ILE A 89 -7.72 -14.31 -0.36
N LYS A 90 -8.31 -15.23 0.42
CA LYS A 90 -9.75 -15.52 0.35
C LYS A 90 -10.63 -14.36 0.83
N ALA A 91 -10.17 -13.61 1.83
CA ALA A 91 -10.95 -12.53 2.46
C ALA A 91 -10.74 -11.17 1.78
N TRP A 92 -9.74 -11.06 0.91
CA TRP A 92 -9.33 -9.81 0.28
C TRP A 92 -8.83 -8.76 1.30
N ILE A 93 -8.08 -9.22 2.31
CA ILE A 93 -7.62 -8.41 3.43
C ILE A 93 -6.09 -8.48 3.55
N CYS A 94 -5.45 -7.34 3.71
CA CYS A 94 -4.04 -7.20 4.10
C CYS A 94 -3.96 -6.77 5.57
N LYS A 95 -3.00 -7.32 6.32
CA LYS A 95 -2.71 -6.98 7.71
C LYS A 95 -1.24 -6.64 7.84
N LEU A 96 -0.95 -5.58 8.56
CA LEU A 96 0.40 -5.21 8.98
C LEU A 96 0.55 -5.55 10.45
N THR A 97 1.56 -6.33 10.79
CA THR A 97 1.92 -6.64 12.18
C THR A 97 3.37 -6.27 12.46
N LEU A 98 3.67 -5.97 13.71
CA LEU A 98 5.04 -5.94 14.22
C LEU A 98 5.60 -7.38 14.23
N ASP A 99 6.80 -7.59 13.71
CA ASP A 99 7.41 -8.92 13.56
C ASP A 99 8.33 -9.26 14.75
N ASP A 100 7.79 -9.11 15.96
CA ASP A 100 8.48 -9.29 17.26
C ASP A 100 8.07 -10.59 17.97
N GLY A 101 7.41 -11.50 17.26
CA GLY A 101 6.85 -12.74 17.79
C GLY A 101 5.47 -12.58 18.46
N MET A 102 5.13 -11.40 18.98
CA MET A 102 3.78 -11.11 19.49
C MET A 102 2.78 -10.83 18.36
N LYS A 103 3.26 -10.40 17.20
CA LYS A 103 2.44 -10.07 16.02
C LYS A 103 1.40 -8.99 16.30
N THR A 104 1.80 -7.97 17.06
CA THR A 104 0.95 -6.80 17.36
C THR A 104 0.41 -6.20 16.07
N LEU A 105 -0.91 -6.05 15.97
CA LEU A 105 -1.56 -5.51 14.79
C LEU A 105 -1.31 -4.00 14.70
N ILE A 106 -0.89 -3.54 13.53
CA ILE A 106 -0.54 -2.14 13.27
C ILE A 106 -1.54 -1.52 12.29
N ALA A 107 -1.90 -2.27 11.25
CA ALA A 107 -2.87 -1.80 10.28
C ALA A 107 -3.62 -2.98 9.64
N LYS A 108 -4.83 -2.71 9.14
CA LYS A 108 -5.65 -3.70 8.46
C LYS A 108 -6.44 -3.04 7.34
N SER A 109 -6.43 -3.68 6.17
CA SER A 109 -7.27 -3.24 5.07
C SER A 109 -8.72 -3.70 5.28
N GLN A 110 -9.64 -2.85 4.87
CA GLN A 110 -11.07 -3.13 4.89
C GLN A 110 -11.54 -3.45 3.47
N ARG A 111 -12.40 -4.46 3.36
CA ARG A 111 -12.89 -4.91 2.06
C ARG A 111 -13.82 -3.86 1.45
N SER A 112 -13.63 -3.61 0.15
CA SER A 112 -14.65 -3.00 -0.69
C SER A 112 -15.84 -3.95 -0.83
N GLY A 113 -16.98 -3.63 -0.24
CA GLY A 113 -18.21 -4.40 -0.45
C GLY A 113 -18.61 -4.39 -1.93
N LYS A 114 -19.03 -5.54 -2.47
CA LYS A 114 -19.80 -5.58 -3.72
C LYS A 114 -21.21 -5.08 -3.41
N GLY A 115 -21.46 -3.79 -3.59
CA GLY A 115 -22.82 -3.27 -3.61
C GLY A 115 -23.58 -3.89 -4.78
N VAL A 116 -24.67 -4.61 -4.49
CA VAL A 116 -25.57 -5.17 -5.53
C VAL A 116 -26.29 -4.05 -6.28
N ILE A 117 -26.51 -2.90 -5.62
CA ILE A 117 -27.01 -1.64 -6.19
C ILE A 117 -26.34 -0.52 -5.38
N GLY A 118 -25.34 0.15 -5.94
CA GLY A 118 -24.66 1.28 -5.27
C GLY A 118 -23.14 1.18 -5.30
N LYS A 119 -22.50 2.33 -5.53
CA LYS A 119 -21.07 2.53 -5.77
C LYS A 119 -20.16 1.61 -4.94
N ALA A 120 -19.19 0.98 -5.61
CA ALA A 120 -18.14 0.18 -4.97
C ALA A 120 -17.49 0.97 -3.82
N GLN A 121 -17.70 0.51 -2.59
CA GLN A 121 -17.16 1.17 -1.40
C GLN A 121 -15.63 1.08 -1.46
N HIS A 122 -14.91 2.18 -1.32
CA HIS A 122 -13.45 2.17 -1.47
C HIS A 122 -12.81 1.28 -0.40
N ALA A 123 -11.86 0.44 -0.79
CA ALA A 123 -11.08 -0.36 0.16
C ALA A 123 -10.36 0.60 1.12
N GLY A 124 -10.70 0.54 2.41
CA GLY A 124 -10.13 1.38 3.45
C GLY A 124 -8.86 0.78 4.03
N LEU A 125 -8.05 1.60 4.68
CA LEU A 125 -6.96 1.16 5.56
C LEU A 125 -7.21 1.74 6.94
N GLU A 126 -7.33 0.85 7.93
CA GLU A 126 -7.40 1.21 9.33
C GLU A 126 -5.99 1.06 9.91
N VAL A 127 -5.44 2.15 10.45
CA VAL A 127 -4.16 2.15 11.16
C VAL A 127 -4.46 2.32 12.64
N LEU A 128 -3.94 1.42 13.46
CA LEU A 128 -4.09 1.46 14.91
C LEU A 128 -3.10 2.44 15.51
N GLU A 129 -3.29 2.76 16.79
CA GLU A 129 -2.50 3.78 17.50
C GLU A 129 -0.99 3.47 17.44
N GLU A 130 -0.64 2.19 17.54
CA GLU A 130 0.73 1.67 17.48
C GLU A 130 1.42 1.89 16.12
N GLY A 131 0.67 2.24 15.07
CA GLY A 131 1.20 2.55 13.75
C GLY A 131 1.25 4.04 13.42
N HIS A 132 0.69 4.91 14.27
CA HIS A 132 0.54 6.34 13.97
C HIS A 132 1.87 7.07 13.80
N HIS A 133 2.93 6.64 14.49
CA HIS A 133 4.27 7.22 14.39
C HIS A 133 4.92 7.03 13.02
N MET A 134 4.40 6.12 12.19
CA MET A 134 4.97 5.77 10.89
C MET A 134 3.92 5.72 9.76
N LEU A 135 2.85 6.52 9.87
CA LEU A 135 1.75 6.56 8.90
C LEU A 135 2.22 6.65 7.44
N ASP A 136 3.20 7.51 7.17
CA ASP A 136 3.79 7.70 5.85
C ASP A 136 4.34 6.37 5.27
N THR A 137 5.05 5.60 6.09
CA THR A 137 5.59 4.29 5.70
C THR A 137 4.47 3.25 5.53
N VAL A 138 3.49 3.25 6.43
CA VAL A 138 2.33 2.35 6.35
C VAL A 138 1.55 2.58 5.06
N VAL A 139 1.30 3.82 4.68
CA VAL A 139 0.56 4.16 3.45
C VAL A 139 1.36 3.78 2.20
N LEU A 140 2.65 4.14 2.12
CA LEU A 140 3.51 3.77 0.99
C LEU A 140 3.51 2.25 0.76
N THR A 141 3.78 1.49 1.82
CA THR A 141 3.86 0.02 1.74
C THR A 141 2.49 -0.62 1.49
N PHE A 142 1.40 -0.05 2.02
CA PHE A 142 0.05 -0.52 1.75
C PHE A 142 -0.35 -0.34 0.28
N VAL A 143 -0.08 0.83 -0.32
CA VAL A 143 -0.38 1.05 -1.75
C VAL A 143 0.41 0.07 -2.63
N TYR A 144 1.66 -0.22 -2.25
CA TYR A 144 2.43 -1.28 -2.89
C TYR A 144 1.74 -2.65 -2.80
N MET A 145 1.36 -3.05 -1.59
CA MET A 145 0.68 -4.32 -1.32
C MET A 145 -0.64 -4.45 -2.08
N LEU A 146 -1.46 -3.39 -2.10
CA LEU A 146 -2.75 -3.39 -2.77
C LEU A 146 -2.61 -3.63 -4.28
N LYS A 147 -1.62 -3.02 -4.93
CA LYS A 147 -1.36 -3.24 -6.36
C LYS A 147 -0.93 -4.67 -6.65
N MET A 148 0.02 -5.20 -5.86
CA MET A 148 0.48 -6.59 -5.98
C MET A 148 -0.68 -7.57 -5.81
N PHE A 149 -1.60 -7.26 -4.90
CA PHE A 149 -2.77 -8.09 -4.66
C PHE A 149 -3.75 -8.11 -5.83
N GLN A 150 -4.02 -6.94 -6.42
CA GLN A 150 -4.85 -6.83 -7.63
C GLN A 150 -4.24 -7.56 -8.83
N GLU A 151 -2.91 -7.52 -8.99
CA GLU A 151 -2.20 -8.25 -10.04
C GLU A 151 -2.29 -9.77 -9.84
N TYR A 152 -2.15 -10.22 -8.58
CA TYR A 152 -2.37 -11.62 -8.24
C TYR A 152 -3.82 -12.06 -8.54
N GLU A 153 -4.83 -11.28 -8.17
CA GLU A 153 -6.24 -11.54 -8.51
C GLU A 153 -6.44 -11.72 -10.01
N GLY A 154 -5.93 -10.77 -10.80
CA GLY A 154 -6.04 -10.79 -12.25
C GLY A 154 -5.39 -12.04 -12.84
N SER A 155 -4.22 -12.43 -12.32
CA SER A 155 -3.52 -13.65 -12.76
C SER A 155 -4.29 -14.92 -12.42
N VAL A 156 -4.84 -15.02 -11.19
CA VAL A 156 -5.62 -16.17 -10.74
C VAL A 156 -6.94 -16.28 -11.51
N HIS A 157 -7.64 -15.16 -11.71
CA HIS A 157 -8.87 -15.12 -12.49
C HIS A 157 -8.62 -15.48 -13.96
N SER A 158 -7.56 -14.96 -14.57
CA SER A 158 -7.14 -15.34 -15.92
C SER A 158 -6.79 -16.83 -16.02
N SER A 159 -6.17 -17.41 -14.99
CA SER A 159 -5.83 -18.85 -14.97
C SER A 159 -7.05 -19.77 -14.78
N MET A 160 -8.11 -19.29 -14.13
CA MET A 160 -9.36 -20.06 -13.96
C MET A 160 -10.30 -19.99 -15.17
N LEU A 161 -10.18 -18.95 -16.01
CA LEU A 161 -11.05 -18.74 -17.16
C LEU A 161 -10.48 -19.23 -18.50
N GLY A 162 -9.27 -19.81 -18.54
CA GLY A 162 -8.68 -20.26 -19.81
C GLY A 162 -7.56 -21.29 -19.67
N THR A 163 -7.93 -22.56 -19.91
CA THR A 163 -7.30 -23.44 -20.91
C THR A 163 -8.37 -23.86 -21.90
#